data_AF-A0A950UYM8-F1
#
_entry.id   AF-A0A950UYM8-F1
#
_cell.length_a   1.000
_cell.length_b   1.000
_cell.length_c   1.000
_cell.angle_alpha   90.00
_cell.angle_beta   90.00
_cell.angle_gamma   90.00
#
_symmetry.space_group_name_H-M   'P 1'
#
loop_
_entity.id
_entity.type
_entity.pdbx_description
1 polymer ?
#
loop_
_entity_poly.entity_id
_entity_poly.type
_entity_poly.pdbx_seq_one_letter_code
_entity_poly.pdbx_strand_id
1 'polypeptide(L)'
;MWARSALTLLFFAGWCPYALAQSCGSAPIAPALASATEIKQDSPAAAAAAKHDAFVEIKSWQDELKSYRACMVSFGNEAKRQIPQLDPQKDADKLKRYQDQVKAADHAYDTSVDMEERVVNEFHAIQAAYCTRSDVDKSSCPK
;
A
#
# COMPACT_ATOMS: atom_id res chain seq x y z
N MET A 1 -24.03 23.48 28.19
CA MET A 1 -22.60 23.55 27.82
C MET A 1 -22.17 22.15 27.39
N TRP A 2 -22.04 21.88 26.09
CA TRP A 2 -21.62 20.58 25.57
C TRP A 2 -20.28 20.78 24.86
N ALA A 3 -19.20 20.30 25.47
CA ALA A 3 -17.87 20.32 24.88
C ALA A 3 -17.77 19.17 23.87
N ARG A 4 -17.76 19.50 22.58
CA ARG A 4 -17.42 18.55 21.51
C ARG A 4 -15.91 18.39 21.50
N SER A 5 -15.45 17.23 21.96
CA SER A 5 -14.05 16.82 21.87
C SER A 5 -13.67 16.64 20.41
N ALA A 6 -12.77 17.49 19.91
CA ALA A 6 -12.10 17.31 18.64
C ALA A 6 -11.03 16.22 18.83
N LEU A 7 -11.26 15.05 18.23
CA LEU A 7 -10.25 14.01 18.15
C LEU A 7 -9.28 14.38 17.02
N THR A 8 -8.21 15.07 17.36
CA THR A 8 -7.12 15.38 16.44
C THR A 8 -6.36 14.09 16.14
N LEU A 9 -6.67 13.45 15.01
CA LEU A 9 -5.83 12.39 14.43
C LEU A 9 -4.51 13.03 13.96
N LEU A 10 -3.53 13.04 14.85
CA LEU A 10 -2.13 13.29 14.52
C LEU A 10 -1.62 12.11 13.69
N PHE A 11 -1.67 12.26 12.36
CA PHE A 11 -0.83 11.48 11.46
C PHE A 11 0.64 11.78 11.81
N PHE A 12 1.28 10.86 12.52
CA PHE A 12 2.73 10.84 12.67
C PHE A 12 3.35 10.53 11.29
N ALA A 13 3.59 11.58 10.50
CA ALA A 13 4.44 11.51 9.33
C ALA A 13 5.90 11.36 9.80
N GLY A 14 6.31 10.11 9.97
CA GLY A 14 7.69 9.72 10.23
C GLY A 14 8.64 10.31 9.16
N TRP A 15 9.77 10.80 9.64
CA TRP A 15 10.76 11.56 8.88
C TRP A 15 11.40 10.79 7.72
N CYS A 16 11.68 11.57 6.65
CA CYS A 16 12.53 11.29 5.49
C CYS A 16 12.01 10.41 4.33
N PRO A 17 10.97 10.83 3.57
CA PRO A 17 10.70 10.30 2.23
C PRO A 17 11.13 11.24 1.09
N TYR A 18 11.65 12.45 1.35
CA TYR A 18 11.81 13.48 0.30
C TYR A 18 12.64 13.06 -0.91
N ALA A 19 13.74 12.33 -0.71
CA ALA A 19 14.60 11.89 -1.82
C ALA A 19 13.92 10.83 -2.70
N LEU A 20 13.11 9.95 -2.11
CA LEU A 20 12.36 8.91 -2.82
C LEU A 20 11.11 9.47 -3.50
N ALA A 21 10.43 10.41 -2.85
CA ALA A 21 9.27 11.08 -3.41
C ALA A 21 9.64 11.92 -4.64
N GLN A 22 10.85 12.49 -4.67
CA GLN A 22 11.37 13.22 -5.83
C GLN A 22 11.73 12.31 -7.02
N SER A 23 12.19 11.08 -6.77
CA SER A 23 12.62 10.17 -7.84
C SER A 23 11.50 9.23 -8.33
N CYS A 24 10.65 8.75 -7.42
CA CYS A 24 9.63 7.74 -7.71
C CYS A 24 8.19 8.21 -7.49
N GLY A 25 7.99 9.47 -7.11
CA GLY A 25 6.68 10.00 -6.75
C GLY A 25 6.19 9.51 -5.39
N SER A 26 4.96 9.89 -5.05
CA SER A 26 4.30 9.42 -3.83
C SER A 26 3.85 7.96 -3.98
N ALA A 27 3.81 7.24 -2.86
CA ALA A 27 3.21 5.92 -2.83
C ALA A 27 1.72 6.01 -3.26
N PRO A 28 1.25 5.10 -4.14
CA PRO A 28 -0.17 5.01 -4.50
C PRO A 28 -1.06 4.83 -3.27
N ILE A 29 -2.17 5.56 -3.23
CA ILE A 29 -3.10 5.51 -2.10
C ILE A 29 -3.95 4.25 -2.22
N ALA A 30 -3.96 3.42 -1.17
CA ALA A 30 -4.81 2.24 -1.13
C ALA A 30 -6.30 2.62 -1.26
N PRO A 31 -7.10 1.84 -2.01
CA PRO A 31 -8.53 2.10 -2.15
C PRO A 31 -9.27 1.93 -0.82
N ALA A 32 -10.32 2.72 -0.61
CA ALA A 32 -11.18 2.62 0.56
C ALA A 32 -12.28 1.58 0.27
N LEU A 33 -12.08 0.36 0.77
CA LEU A 33 -13.01 -0.74 0.53
C LEU A 33 -14.20 -0.70 1.50
N ALA A 34 -15.38 -1.10 1.03
CA ALA A 34 -16.50 -1.39 1.90
C ALA A 34 -16.12 -2.50 2.89
N SER A 35 -16.45 -2.34 4.17
CA SER A 35 -16.13 -3.32 5.20
C SER A 35 -16.92 -4.62 5.01
N ALA A 36 -16.35 -5.73 5.49
CA ALA A 36 -17.04 -7.02 5.54
C ALA A 36 -18.40 -6.97 6.28
N THR A 37 -18.58 -6.03 7.22
CA THR A 37 -19.85 -5.83 7.94
C THR A 37 -20.89 -5.16 7.06
N GLU A 38 -20.52 -4.10 6.33
CA GLU A 38 -21.41 -3.41 5.38
C GLU A 38 -21.89 -4.39 4.30
N ILE A 39 -20.98 -5.19 3.75
CA ILE A 39 -21.28 -6.23 2.76
C ILE A 39 -22.32 -7.25 3.25
N LYS A 40 -22.39 -7.54 4.55
CA LYS A 40 -23.40 -8.46 5.12
C LYS A 40 -24.77 -7.81 5.28
N GLN A 41 -24.82 -6.50 5.46
CA GLN A 41 -26.05 -5.75 5.75
C GLN A 41 -26.71 -5.20 4.48
N ASP A 42 -25.95 -5.04 3.40
CA ASP A 42 -26.45 -4.53 2.13
C ASP A 42 -27.44 -5.47 1.43
N SER A 43 -28.14 -4.95 0.42
CA SER A 43 -28.90 -5.83 -0.50
C SER A 43 -27.95 -6.73 -1.31
N PRO A 44 -28.39 -7.91 -1.81
CA PRO A 44 -27.55 -8.78 -2.63
C PRO A 44 -26.91 -8.08 -3.84
N ALA A 45 -27.66 -7.21 -4.51
CA ALA A 45 -27.17 -6.44 -5.65
C ALA A 45 -26.10 -5.42 -5.24
N ALA A 46 -26.33 -4.70 -4.14
CA ALA A 46 -25.34 -3.75 -3.61
C ALA A 46 -24.07 -4.45 -3.11
N ALA A 47 -24.21 -5.59 -2.41
CA ALA A 47 -23.07 -6.39 -1.96
C ALA A 47 -22.26 -6.96 -3.14
N ALA A 48 -22.92 -7.36 -4.22
CA ALA A 48 -22.26 -7.83 -5.44
C ALA A 48 -21.51 -6.69 -6.16
N ALA A 49 -22.13 -5.51 -6.25
CA ALA A 49 -21.51 -4.31 -6.82
C ALA A 49 -20.28 -3.90 -5.99
N ALA A 50 -20.41 -3.77 -4.68
CA ALA A 50 -19.30 -3.41 -3.79
C ALA A 50 -18.13 -4.40 -3.87
N LYS A 51 -18.40 -5.72 -3.97
CA LYS A 51 -17.35 -6.72 -4.23
C LYS A 51 -16.66 -6.51 -5.57
N HIS A 52 -17.43 -6.22 -6.63
CA HIS A 52 -16.90 -5.99 -7.97
C HIS A 52 -16.06 -4.71 -8.03
N ASP A 53 -16.57 -3.60 -7.49
CA ASP A 53 -15.90 -2.31 -7.46
C ASP A 53 -14.58 -2.41 -6.67
N ALA A 54 -14.61 -3.06 -5.50
CA ALA A 54 -13.41 -3.36 -4.73
C ALA A 54 -12.37 -4.12 -5.56
N PHE A 55 -12.77 -5.13 -6.34
CA PHE A 55 -11.84 -5.86 -7.20
C PHE A 55 -11.21 -4.96 -8.27
N VAL A 56 -12.01 -4.13 -8.94
CA VAL A 56 -11.54 -3.23 -10.00
C VAL A 56 -10.57 -2.18 -9.43
N GLU A 57 -10.92 -1.56 -8.31
CA GLU A 57 -10.08 -0.56 -7.65
C GLU A 57 -8.74 -1.15 -7.17
N ILE A 58 -8.77 -2.32 -6.54
CA ILE A 58 -7.55 -3.03 -6.12
C ILE A 58 -6.67 -3.34 -7.32
N LYS A 59 -7.25 -3.78 -8.45
CA LYS A 59 -6.47 -4.06 -9.66
C LYS A 59 -5.80 -2.82 -10.23
N SER A 60 -6.53 -1.72 -10.35
CA SER A 60 -5.95 -0.44 -10.79
C SER A 60 -4.82 0.00 -9.86
N TRP A 61 -5.05 -0.07 -8.55
CA TRP A 61 -4.05 0.30 -7.56
C TRP A 61 -2.81 -0.63 -7.55
N GLN A 62 -2.99 -1.93 -7.78
CA GLN A 62 -1.88 -2.88 -7.91
C GLN A 62 -0.98 -2.56 -9.12
N ASP A 63 -1.55 -2.07 -10.22
CA ASP A 63 -0.77 -1.64 -11.39
C ASP A 63 0.06 -0.39 -11.11
N GLU A 64 -0.49 0.57 -10.35
CA GLU A 64 0.24 1.74 -9.86
C GLU A 64 1.36 1.33 -8.88
N LEU A 65 1.06 0.44 -7.94
CA LEU A 65 2.03 -0.11 -6.98
C LEU A 65 3.20 -0.78 -7.68
N LYS A 66 2.93 -1.57 -8.73
CA LYS A 66 3.98 -2.24 -9.51
C LYS A 66 4.97 -1.22 -10.10
N SER A 67 4.45 -0.14 -10.66
CA SER A 67 5.27 0.94 -11.24
C SER A 67 6.10 1.66 -10.17
N TYR A 68 5.47 1.99 -9.03
CA TYR A 68 6.13 2.59 -7.88
C TYR A 68 7.27 1.71 -7.34
N ARG A 69 7.00 0.42 -7.12
CA ARG A 69 7.99 -0.56 -6.64
C ARG A 69 9.14 -0.76 -7.63
N ALA A 70 8.85 -0.81 -8.93
CA ALA A 70 9.89 -0.90 -9.95
C ALA A 70 10.85 0.30 -9.88
N CYS A 71 10.33 1.50 -9.65
CA CYS A 71 11.17 2.67 -9.41
C CYS A 71 12.01 2.55 -8.14
N MET A 72 11.43 2.12 -7.01
CA MET A 72 12.17 1.92 -5.74
C MET A 72 13.33 0.96 -5.91
N VAL A 73 13.10 -0.17 -6.58
CA VAL A 73 14.12 -1.16 -6.90
C VAL A 73 15.21 -0.55 -7.79
N SER A 74 14.83 0.21 -8.81
CA SER A 74 15.79 0.87 -9.71
C SER A 74 16.67 1.88 -8.95
N PHE A 75 16.05 2.75 -8.13
CA PHE A 75 16.73 3.77 -7.33
C PHE A 75 17.69 3.14 -6.31
N GLY A 76 17.23 2.12 -5.58
CA GLY A 76 18.08 1.38 -4.65
C GLY A 76 19.24 0.67 -5.35
N ASN A 77 19.01 0.07 -6.52
CA ASN A 77 20.06 -0.58 -7.30
C ASN A 77 21.09 0.41 -7.87
N GLU A 78 20.66 1.60 -8.27
CA GLU A 78 21.57 2.66 -8.70
C GLU A 78 22.52 3.05 -7.55
N ALA A 79 21.98 3.30 -6.35
CA ALA A 79 22.79 3.59 -5.17
C ALA A 79 23.74 2.43 -4.81
N LYS A 80 23.26 1.17 -4.87
CA LYS A 80 24.07 -0.04 -4.65
C LYS A 80 25.26 -0.13 -5.61
N ARG A 81 25.12 0.31 -6.87
CA ARG A 81 26.20 0.32 -7.87
C ARG A 81 27.27 1.38 -7.61
N GLN A 82 26.93 2.47 -6.91
CA GLN A 82 27.88 3.53 -6.57
C GLN A 82 28.76 3.17 -5.38
N ILE A 83 28.22 2.42 -4.40
CA ILE A 83 28.91 2.08 -3.14
C ILE A 83 30.31 1.46 -3.36
N PRO A 84 30.51 0.44 -4.23
CA PRO A 84 31.83 -0.17 -4.44
C PRO A 84 32.86 0.74 -5.10
N GLN A 85 32.44 1.88 -5.66
CA GLN A 85 33.31 2.82 -6.36
C GLN A 85 33.88 3.91 -5.44
N LEU A 86 33.44 3.94 -4.17
CA LEU A 86 33.82 4.95 -3.19
C LEU A 86 34.92 4.44 -2.27
N ASP A 87 35.89 5.31 -1.95
CA ASP A 87 36.89 5.02 -0.92
C ASP A 87 36.26 5.29 0.46
N PRO A 88 36.13 4.28 1.34
CA PRO A 88 35.47 4.45 2.63
C PRO A 88 36.19 5.44 3.57
N GLN A 89 37.48 5.73 3.34
CA GLN A 89 38.24 6.70 4.12
C GLN A 89 38.11 8.13 3.58
N LYS A 90 37.89 8.29 2.27
CA LYS A 90 37.85 9.61 1.62
C LYS A 90 36.43 10.09 1.30
N ASP A 91 35.51 9.17 1.08
CA ASP A 91 34.14 9.43 0.62
C ASP A 91 33.08 9.00 1.66
N ALA A 92 33.42 9.00 2.95
CA ALA A 92 32.56 8.52 4.03
C ALA A 92 31.13 9.10 3.98
N ASP A 93 30.97 10.40 3.72
CA ASP A 93 29.66 11.06 3.63
C ASP A 93 28.85 10.60 2.42
N LYS A 94 29.49 10.37 1.28
CA LYS A 94 28.82 9.86 0.07
C LYS A 94 28.43 8.40 0.25
N LEU A 95 29.31 7.61 0.85
CA LEU A 95 29.04 6.21 1.17
C LEU A 95 27.81 6.11 2.07
N LYS A 96 27.78 6.89 3.15
CA LYS A 96 26.63 6.98 4.06
C LYS A 96 25.36 7.38 3.32
N ARG A 97 25.44 8.40 2.45
CA ARG A 97 24.29 8.86 1.65
C ARG A 97 23.72 7.76 0.77
N TYR A 98 24.55 7.03 0.04
CA TYR A 98 24.06 5.93 -0.80
C TYR A 98 23.50 4.77 0.02
N GLN A 99 24.12 4.45 1.17
CA GLN A 99 23.58 3.45 2.10
C GLN A 99 22.21 3.86 2.64
N ASP A 100 22.03 5.13 3.01
CA ASP A 100 20.75 5.67 3.48
C ASP A 100 19.70 5.66 2.36
N GLN A 101 20.09 5.94 1.11
CA GLN A 101 19.20 5.81 -0.06
C GLN A 101 18.75 4.36 -0.28
N VAL A 102 19.66 3.40 -0.18
CA VAL A 102 19.34 1.97 -0.26
C VAL A 102 18.37 1.57 0.82
N LYS A 103 18.66 1.92 2.08
CA LYS A 103 17.81 1.59 3.22
C LYS A 103 16.42 2.21 3.09
N ALA A 104 16.34 3.45 2.62
CA ALA A 104 15.08 4.12 2.39
C ALA A 104 14.27 3.42 1.29
N ALA A 105 14.91 3.06 0.18
CA ALA A 105 14.25 2.38 -0.94
C ALA A 105 13.73 1.00 -0.55
N ASP A 106 14.55 0.20 0.15
CA ASP A 106 14.17 -1.12 0.65
C ASP A 106 13.00 -0.99 1.66
N HIS A 107 13.06 -0.05 2.62
CA HIS A 107 11.96 0.19 3.57
C HIS A 107 10.66 0.64 2.90
N ALA A 108 10.73 1.51 1.89
CA ALA A 108 9.55 1.95 1.14
C ALA A 108 8.95 0.81 0.32
N TYR A 109 9.78 -0.05 -0.26
CA TYR A 109 9.35 -1.26 -0.96
C TYR A 109 8.60 -2.20 0.01
N ASP A 110 9.21 -2.53 1.15
CA ASP A 110 8.60 -3.41 2.16
C ASP A 110 7.27 -2.84 2.67
N THR A 111 7.23 -1.56 3.00
CA THR A 111 5.99 -0.88 3.42
C THR A 111 4.88 -0.99 2.36
N SER A 112 5.25 -0.91 1.08
CA SER A 112 4.28 -1.06 -0.01
C SER A 112 3.78 -2.49 -0.15
N VAL A 113 4.60 -3.50 0.17
CA VAL A 113 4.22 -4.92 0.19
C VAL A 113 3.26 -5.18 1.35
N ASP A 114 3.58 -4.71 2.56
CA ASP A 114 2.71 -4.83 3.73
C ASP A 114 1.32 -4.19 3.48
N MET A 115 1.30 -3.05 2.80
CA MET A 115 0.07 -2.37 2.39
C MET A 115 -0.78 -3.22 1.44
N GLU A 116 -0.14 -3.83 0.42
CA GLU A 116 -0.84 -4.71 -0.53
C GLU A 116 -1.39 -5.95 0.16
N GLU A 117 -0.61 -6.58 1.03
CA GLU A 117 -1.07 -7.73 1.80
C GLU A 117 -2.31 -7.38 2.63
N ARG A 118 -2.29 -6.22 3.31
CA ARG A 118 -3.46 -5.75 4.08
C ARG A 118 -4.69 -5.58 3.20
N VAL A 119 -4.57 -4.88 2.07
CA VAL A 119 -5.69 -4.62 1.15
C VAL A 119 -6.24 -5.91 0.55
N VAL A 120 -5.37 -6.84 0.17
CA VAL A 120 -5.78 -8.17 -0.36
C VAL A 120 -6.50 -8.98 0.73
N ASN A 121 -6.03 -8.92 1.98
CA ASN A 121 -6.70 -9.59 3.10
C ASN A 121 -8.08 -8.96 3.43
N GLU A 122 -8.22 -7.64 3.33
CA GLU A 122 -9.52 -6.97 3.45
C GLU A 122 -10.47 -7.42 2.33
N PHE A 123 -9.99 -7.54 1.09
CA PHE A 123 -10.78 -8.07 -0.02
C PHE A 123 -11.21 -9.53 0.18
N HIS A 124 -10.32 -10.38 0.70
CA HIS A 124 -10.69 -11.75 1.07
C HIS A 124 -11.77 -11.77 2.16
N ALA A 125 -11.71 -10.87 3.14
CA ALA A 125 -12.75 -10.74 4.16
C ALA A 125 -14.10 -10.30 3.57
N ILE A 126 -14.09 -9.36 2.61
CA ILE A 126 -15.29 -8.94 1.85
C ILE A 126 -15.86 -10.11 1.05
N GLN A 127 -15.02 -10.86 0.33
CA GLN A 127 -15.43 -12.00 -0.46
C GLN A 127 -16.02 -13.11 0.43
N ALA A 128 -15.38 -13.42 1.55
CA ALA A 128 -15.90 -14.36 2.54
C ALA A 128 -17.25 -13.89 3.10
N ALA A 129 -17.37 -12.61 3.48
CA ALA A 129 -18.60 -12.03 3.97
C ALA A 129 -19.74 -12.16 2.96
N TYR A 130 -19.50 -11.81 1.68
CA TYR A 130 -20.44 -11.99 0.58
C TYR A 130 -20.89 -13.46 0.50
N CYS A 131 -19.94 -14.40 0.50
CA CYS A 131 -20.20 -15.84 0.35
C CYS A 131 -20.89 -16.51 1.55
N THR A 132 -20.81 -15.91 2.74
CA THR A 132 -21.57 -16.40 3.91
C THR A 132 -23.06 -16.06 3.86
N ARG A 133 -23.47 -15.16 2.97
CA ARG A 133 -24.87 -14.78 2.84
C ARG A 133 -25.69 -15.91 2.22
N SER A 134 -26.93 -16.07 2.66
CA SER A 134 -27.85 -17.09 2.14
C SER A 134 -28.56 -16.67 0.86
N ASP A 135 -28.52 -15.38 0.53
CA ASP A 135 -29.29 -14.73 -0.53
C ASP A 135 -28.44 -14.37 -1.76
N VAL A 136 -27.20 -14.87 -1.85
CA VAL A 136 -26.29 -14.66 -2.98
C VAL A 136 -26.07 -15.95 -3.78
N ASP A 137 -25.68 -15.78 -5.03
CA ASP A 137 -25.27 -16.90 -5.88
C ASP A 137 -23.89 -17.43 -5.47
N LYS A 138 -23.88 -18.64 -4.90
CA LYS A 138 -22.68 -19.35 -4.44
C LYS A 138 -21.78 -19.84 -5.59
N SER A 139 -22.25 -19.82 -6.84
CA SER A 139 -21.40 -20.14 -8.00
C SER A 139 -20.22 -19.15 -8.15
N SER A 140 -20.39 -17.93 -7.63
CA SER A 140 -19.40 -16.84 -7.67
C SER A 140 -18.42 -16.84 -6.47
N CYS A 141 -18.50 -17.86 -5.62
CA CYS A 141 -17.68 -18.03 -4.43
C CYS A 141 -16.49 -18.95 -4.71
N PRO A 142 -15.28 -18.62 -4.21
CA PRO A 142 -14.14 -19.51 -4.30
C PRO A 142 -14.47 -20.84 -3.60
N LYS A 143 -14.02 -21.94 -4.21
CA LYS A 143 -14.23 -23.29 -3.72
C LYS A 143 -13.34 -23.63 -2.54
#